data_AF-A0A5E4UDD3-F1
#
_entry.id   AF-A0A5E4UDD3-F1
#
_cell.length_a   1.000
_cell.length_b   1.000
_cell.length_c   1.000
_cell.angle_alpha   90.00
_cell.angle_beta   90.00
_cell.angle_gamma   90.00
#
_symmetry.space_group_name_H-M   'P 1'
#
loop_
_entity.id
_entity.type
_entity.pdbx_description
1 polymer ?
#
loop_
_entity_poly.entity_id
_entity_poly.type
_entity_poly.pdbx_seq_one_letter_code
_entity_poly.pdbx_strand_id
1 'polypeptide(L)'
;MTERLPVELSKAYRPLNHGPTVLVGGAHDARRNVMAAAWSMPLDFSPPKVAVVIDRNTLTRERGEAAWADPSALHNGHWQVEPGAARSLHYIAGGHFFETGEAFEVKS
;
A
#
# COMPACT_ATOMS: atom_id res chain seq x y z
N MET A 1 -0.90 -22.48 -7.98
CA MET A 1 -1.32 -21.09 -7.78
C MET A 1 -1.87 -21.02 -6.36
N THR A 2 -1.16 -20.34 -5.44
CA THR A 2 -1.51 -20.31 -4.02
C THR A 2 -2.68 -19.35 -3.80
N GLU A 3 -3.74 -19.81 -3.15
CA GLU A 3 -4.90 -19.00 -2.80
C GLU A 3 -4.50 -17.92 -1.77
N ARG A 4 -4.85 -16.66 -2.03
CA ARG A 4 -4.59 -15.56 -1.09
C ARG A 4 -5.77 -15.45 -0.13
N LEU A 5 -5.48 -15.32 1.16
CA LEU A 5 -6.49 -15.20 2.22
C LEU A 5 -6.60 -13.77 2.74
N PRO A 6 -7.83 -13.28 3.02
CA PRO A 6 -8.03 -11.91 3.48
C PRO A 6 -7.32 -11.72 4.82
N VAL A 7 -6.76 -10.53 5.03
CA VAL A 7 -6.16 -10.16 6.31
C VAL A 7 -7.21 -9.46 7.14
N GLU A 8 -7.54 -10.04 8.29
CA GLU A 8 -8.36 -9.39 9.31
C GLU A 8 -7.86 -7.96 9.60
N LEU A 9 -8.77 -7.00 9.76
CA LEU A 9 -8.40 -5.59 9.94
C LEU A 9 -7.47 -5.36 11.14
N SER A 10 -7.67 -6.09 12.24
CA SER A 10 -6.78 -6.07 13.42
C SER A 10 -5.36 -6.57 13.13
N LYS A 11 -5.16 -7.26 12.00
CA LYS A 11 -3.90 -7.78 11.50
C LYS A 11 -3.37 -7.01 10.28
N ALA A 12 -3.98 -5.88 9.91
CA ALA A 12 -3.56 -5.05 8.77
C ALA A 12 -2.11 -4.54 8.88
N TYR A 13 -1.54 -4.52 10.08
CA TYR A 13 -0.12 -4.22 10.28
C TYR A 13 0.81 -5.24 9.60
N ARG A 14 0.41 -6.50 9.43
CA ARG A 14 1.29 -7.56 8.88
C ARG A 14 1.86 -7.21 7.49
N PRO A 15 1.05 -6.80 6.50
CA PRO A 15 1.58 -6.36 5.20
C PRO A 15 2.23 -4.96 5.24
N LEU A 16 2.02 -4.15 6.28
CA LEU A 16 2.49 -2.75 6.32
C LEU A 16 3.76 -2.56 7.16
N ASN A 17 4.01 -3.41 8.14
CA ASN A 17 5.06 -3.21 9.14
C ASN A 17 6.48 -3.31 8.57
N HIS A 18 6.64 -3.99 7.43
CA HIS A 18 7.92 -4.08 6.72
C HIS A 18 8.16 -2.88 5.77
N GLY A 19 7.31 -1.84 5.83
CA GLY A 19 7.46 -0.59 5.10
C GLY A 19 7.39 -0.70 3.57
N PRO A 20 6.34 -1.32 2.98
CA PRO A 20 6.12 -1.26 1.54
C PRO A 20 5.84 0.17 1.05
N THR A 21 6.16 0.44 -0.22
CA THR A 21 5.41 1.49 -0.91
C THR A 21 4.00 0.99 -1.15
N VAL A 22 3.03 1.74 -0.64
CA VAL A 22 1.62 1.50 -0.88
C VAL A 22 1.14 2.39 -2.01
N LEU A 23 0.08 1.95 -2.70
CA LEU A 23 -0.69 2.84 -3.56
C LEU A 23 -1.86 3.42 -2.76
N VAL A 24 -1.90 4.74 -2.66
CA VAL A 24 -2.99 5.51 -2.08
C VAL A 24 -3.81 6.08 -3.23
N GLY A 25 -4.92 5.42 -3.53
CA GLY A 25 -5.99 6.00 -4.30
C GLY A 25 -6.84 6.99 -3.51
N GLY A 26 -7.66 7.74 -4.23
CA GLY A 26 -8.65 8.63 -3.64
C GLY A 26 -9.65 9.11 -4.68
N ALA A 27 -10.80 9.61 -4.23
CA ALA A 27 -11.75 10.29 -5.12
C ALA A 27 -12.45 11.44 -4.45
N HIS A 28 -12.76 12.42 -5.30
CA HIS A 28 -13.55 13.58 -4.96
C HIS A 28 -14.32 13.98 -6.23
N ASP A 29 -15.63 14.14 -6.09
CA ASP A 29 -16.57 14.27 -7.21
C ASP A 29 -16.43 13.14 -8.24
N ALA A 30 -16.46 13.47 -9.53
CA ALA A 30 -16.28 12.55 -10.65
C ALA A 30 -14.81 12.19 -10.95
N ARG A 31 -13.85 12.60 -10.11
CA ARG A 31 -12.41 12.38 -10.34
C ARG A 31 -11.84 11.35 -9.37
N ARG A 32 -11.08 10.40 -9.90
CA ARG A 32 -10.30 9.40 -9.15
C ARG A 32 -8.81 9.67 -9.36
N ASN A 33 -8.00 9.36 -8.34
CA ASN A 33 -6.55 9.47 -8.39
C ASN A 33 -5.90 8.25 -7.74
N VAL A 34 -4.62 8.01 -8.05
CA VAL A 34 -3.72 7.11 -7.33
C VAL A 34 -2.35 7.76 -7.19
N MET A 35 -1.72 7.58 -6.02
CA MET A 35 -0.34 7.97 -5.77
C MET A 35 0.43 6.85 -5.09
N ALA A 36 1.73 6.77 -5.36
CA ALA A 36 2.64 5.92 -4.60
C ALA A 36 3.07 6.63 -3.31
N ALA A 37 3.07 5.94 -2.17
CA ALA A 37 3.55 6.46 -0.89
C ALA A 37 4.46 5.42 -0.20
N ALA A 38 5.75 5.72 -0.15
CA ALA A 38 6.74 4.90 0.57
C ALA A 38 6.67 5.11 2.08
N TRP A 39 6.20 6.28 2.52
CA TRP A 39 6.13 6.64 3.92
C TRP A 39 4.75 6.29 4.48
N SER A 40 4.62 5.03 4.89
CA SER A 40 3.46 4.52 5.60
C SER A 40 3.87 3.75 6.84
N MET A 41 3.04 3.75 7.89
CA MET A 41 3.27 2.96 9.10
C MET A 41 1.95 2.59 9.80
N PRO A 42 1.83 1.37 10.36
CA PRO A 42 0.81 1.08 11.36
C PRO A 42 0.99 1.98 12.59
N LEU A 43 -0.11 2.49 13.14
CA LEU A 43 -0.12 3.34 14.35
C LEU A 43 -0.77 2.66 15.55
N ASP A 44 -1.76 1.80 15.31
CA ASP A 44 -2.59 1.17 16.34
C ASP A 44 -3.17 -0.14 15.79
N PHE A 45 -3.53 -1.05 16.67
CA PHE A 45 -4.07 -2.37 16.32
C PHE A 45 -5.59 -2.46 16.52
N SER A 46 -6.15 -1.70 17.47
CA SER A 46 -7.58 -1.76 17.81
C SER A 46 -8.10 -0.43 18.37
N PRO A 47 -8.76 0.42 17.56
CA PRO A 47 -9.03 0.21 16.13
C PRO A 47 -7.74 0.30 15.30
N PRO A 48 -7.60 -0.48 14.22
CA PRO A 48 -6.40 -0.46 13.40
C PRO A 48 -6.24 0.90 12.72
N LYS A 49 -5.07 1.52 12.88
CA LYS A 49 -4.75 2.84 12.31
C LYS A 49 -3.47 2.75 11.50
N VAL A 50 -3.40 3.51 10.41
CA VAL A 50 -2.22 3.64 9.55
C VAL A 50 -1.99 5.13 9.29
N ALA A 51 -0.75 5.59 9.42
CA ALA A 51 -0.33 6.88 8.92
C ALA A 51 0.28 6.73 7.54
N VAL A 52 -0.02 7.68 6.65
CA VAL A 52 0.66 7.85 5.37
C VAL A 52 1.00 9.32 5.20
N VAL A 53 2.23 9.61 4.79
CA VAL A 53 2.67 10.98 4.52
C VAL A 53 2.29 11.36 3.08
N ILE A 54 1.53 12.45 2.94
CA ILE A 54 1.09 12.99 1.66
C ILE A 54 1.70 14.39 1.52
N ASP A 55 2.59 14.57 0.55
CA ASP A 55 3.22 15.86 0.28
C ASP A 55 2.19 16.89 -0.22
N ARG A 56 2.43 18.16 0.14
CA ARG A 56 1.52 19.27 -0.16
C ARG A 56 1.35 19.56 -1.65
N ASN A 57 2.31 19.15 -2.49
CA ASN A 57 2.27 19.38 -3.93
C ASN A 57 1.65 18.19 -4.69
N THR A 58 1.11 17.20 -3.98
CA THR A 58 0.40 16.08 -4.61
C THR A 58 -1.07 16.41 -4.84
N LEU A 59 -1.61 15.98 -5.98
CA LEU A 59 -3.04 16.12 -6.30
C LEU A 59 -3.96 15.48 -5.23
N THR A 60 -3.47 14.44 -4.55
CA THR A 60 -4.18 13.77 -3.45
C THR A 60 -4.42 14.71 -2.27
N ARG A 61 -3.53 15.68 -2.02
CA ARG A 61 -3.67 16.64 -0.90
C ARG A 61 -4.84 17.61 -1.09
N GLU A 62 -5.08 18.07 -2.31
CA GLU A 62 -6.18 18.99 -2.65
C GLU A 62 -7.56 18.35 -2.45
N ARG A 63 -7.62 17.01 -2.42
CA ARG A 63 -8.86 16.21 -2.44
C ARG A 63 -9.09 15.42 -1.16
N GLY A 64 -8.50 15.88 -0.05
CA GLY A 64 -8.25 15.13 1.19
C GLY A 64 -9.45 14.69 2.03
N GLU A 65 -10.45 14.03 1.43
CA GLU A 65 -11.58 13.43 2.15
C GLU A 65 -11.76 11.92 1.92
N ALA A 66 -11.11 11.32 0.92
CA ALA A 66 -11.13 9.87 0.75
C ALA A 66 -9.80 9.33 0.20
N ALA A 67 -9.10 8.54 1.01
CA ALA A 67 -7.98 7.71 0.59
C ALA A 67 -8.42 6.23 0.56
N TRP A 68 -8.07 5.49 -0.49
CA TRP A 68 -8.30 4.05 -0.67
C TRP A 68 -7.04 3.41 -1.26
N ALA A 69 -6.96 2.09 -1.40
CA ALA A 69 -5.89 1.46 -2.17
C ALA A 69 -6.31 1.30 -3.64
N ASP A 70 -5.36 1.38 -4.58
CA ASP A 70 -5.66 1.18 -6.01
C ASP A 70 -6.29 -0.21 -6.25
N PRO A 71 -7.52 -0.32 -6.79
CA PRO A 71 -8.19 -1.61 -6.99
C PRO A 71 -7.46 -2.58 -7.93
N SER A 72 -6.62 -2.07 -8.84
CA SER A 72 -5.81 -2.89 -9.74
C SER A 72 -4.58 -3.49 -9.04
N ALA A 73 -4.14 -2.86 -7.95
CA ALA A 73 -3.04 -3.35 -7.12
C ALA A 73 -3.54 -4.03 -5.85
N LEU A 74 -4.69 -3.64 -5.30
CA LEU A 74 -5.31 -4.17 -4.09
C LEU A 74 -6.81 -4.42 -4.32
N HIS A 75 -7.20 -5.69 -4.48
CA HIS A 75 -8.59 -6.10 -4.68
C HIS A 75 -9.04 -7.00 -3.53
N ASN A 76 -10.21 -6.74 -2.92
CA ASN A 76 -10.75 -7.48 -1.78
C ASN A 76 -9.76 -7.64 -0.60
N GLY A 77 -8.90 -6.66 -0.38
CA GLY A 77 -7.86 -6.72 0.67
C GLY A 77 -6.60 -7.50 0.28
N HIS A 78 -6.45 -7.88 -1.00
CA HIS A 78 -5.31 -8.64 -1.50
C HIS A 78 -4.52 -7.89 -2.56
N TRP A 79 -3.20 -7.83 -2.40
CA TRP A 79 -2.32 -7.32 -3.44
C TRP A 79 -2.39 -8.20 -4.69
N GLN A 80 -2.30 -7.62 -5.88
CA GLN A 80 -2.17 -8.35 -7.15
C GLN A 80 -0.68 -8.52 -7.44
N VAL A 81 -0.20 -9.75 -7.65
CA VAL A 81 1.23 -10.00 -7.95
C VAL A 81 1.48 -10.90 -9.18
N GLU A 82 0.52 -10.93 -10.11
CA GLU A 82 0.70 -11.65 -11.38
C GLU A 82 1.90 -11.10 -12.17
N PRO A 83 2.50 -11.89 -13.08
CA PRO A 83 3.51 -11.38 -14.00
C PRO A 83 2.99 -10.15 -14.77
N GLY A 84 3.70 -9.03 -14.67
CA GLY A 84 3.27 -7.74 -15.24
C GLY A 84 2.35 -6.90 -14.34
N ALA A 85 1.95 -7.39 -13.17
CA ALA A 85 1.25 -6.60 -12.16
C ALA A 85 2.22 -5.62 -11.47
N ALA A 86 1.70 -4.45 -11.09
CA ALA A 86 2.47 -3.44 -10.36
C ALA A 86 3.01 -4.01 -9.04
N ARG A 87 4.31 -3.84 -8.79
CA ARG A 87 4.95 -4.20 -7.51
C ARG A 87 5.16 -2.96 -6.67
N SER A 88 5.14 -3.16 -5.35
CA SER A 88 5.60 -2.13 -4.42
C SER A 88 7.09 -1.90 -4.63
N LEU A 89 7.44 -0.66 -4.95
CA LEU A 89 8.82 -0.19 -4.83
C LEU A 89 9.10 0.11 -3.35
N HIS A 90 10.34 0.26 -2.96
CA HIS A 90 10.70 0.64 -1.61
C HIS A 90 11.88 1.60 -1.73
N TYR A 91 11.70 2.79 -1.19
CA TYR A 91 12.76 3.79 -1.16
C TYR A 91 13.67 3.54 0.06
N ILE A 92 14.97 3.39 -0.16
CA ILE A 92 15.95 3.19 0.93
C ILE A 92 16.68 4.50 1.27
N ALA A 93 17.24 5.22 0.27
CA ALA A 93 17.80 6.58 0.35
C ALA A 93 18.52 6.94 -0.98
N GLY A 94 18.87 8.21 -1.21
CA GLY A 94 19.81 8.61 -2.28
C GLY A 94 19.32 8.36 -3.71
N GLY A 95 18.00 8.32 -3.93
CA GLY A 95 17.43 7.93 -5.23
C GLY A 95 17.45 6.42 -5.50
N HIS A 96 17.80 5.59 -4.50
CA HIS A 96 17.79 4.14 -4.62
C HIS A 96 16.44 3.55 -4.19
N PHE A 97 15.94 2.67 -5.04
CA PHE A 97 14.71 1.91 -4.83
C PHE A 97 15.00 0.42 -4.97
N PHE A 98 14.27 -0.42 -4.24
CA PHE A 98 14.17 -1.85 -4.56
C PHE A 98 12.71 -2.23 -4.81
N GLU A 99 12.50 -3.26 -5.60
CA GLU A 99 11.19 -3.83 -5.87
C GLU A 99 10.95 -5.01 -4.93
N THR A 100 9.74 -5.13 -4.38
CA THR A 100 9.38 -6.32 -3.60
C THR A 100 9.41 -7.56 -4.49
N GLY A 101 10.33 -8.49 -4.18
CA GLY A 101 10.52 -9.73 -4.92
C GLY A 101 9.44 -10.78 -4.68
N GLU A 102 9.67 -11.99 -5.20
CA GLU A 102 8.80 -13.14 -4.95
C GLU A 102 8.79 -13.51 -3.46
N ALA A 103 7.62 -13.88 -2.95
CA ALA A 103 7.50 -14.40 -1.60
C ALA A 103 8.21 -15.75 -1.49
N PHE A 104 8.98 -15.95 -0.43
CA PHE A 104 9.66 -17.21 -0.15
C PHE A 104 9.48 -17.58 1.32
N GLU A 105 9.48 -18.89 1.60
CA GLU A 105 9.44 -19.43 2.95
C GLU A 105 10.84 -19.81 3.41
N VAL A 106 11.21 -19.39 4.62
CA VAL A 106 12.42 -19.87 5.28
C VAL A 106 11.99 -20.93 6.29
N LYS A 107 12.51 -22.16 6.14
CA LYS A 107 12.35 -23.19 7.17
C LYS A 107 13.30 -22.86 8.33
N SER A 108 12.75 -22.76 9.54
CA SER A 108 13.52 -22.73 10.79
C SER A 108 14.19 -24.07 11.06
#